data_AF-A0A389MJR7-F1
#
_entry.id   AF-A0A389MJR7-F1
#
_cell.length_a   1.000
_cell.length_b   1.000
_cell.length_c   1.000
_cell.angle_alpha   90.00
_cell.angle_beta   90.00
_cell.angle_gamma   90.00
#
_symmetry.space_group_name_H-M   'P 1'
#
loop_
_entity.id
_entity.type
_entity.pdbx_description
1 polymer ?
#
loop_
_entity_poly.entity_id
_entity_poly.type
_entity_poly.pdbx_seq_one_letter_code
_entity_poly.pdbx_strand_id
1 'polypeptide(L)'
;MGQLIIRRGKTLEQIEAELRDFDHPTIYYAAHTCWWTHNPAHLARTGKEGDSIRLPCDPRGSVLFMTSGELSSALGFITAARSNAAHYGKHGLRAFVAAHHESSFDKTSGLPWSERRWLAYNDALDAMP
;
A
#
# COMPACT_ATOMS: atom_id res chain seq x y z
N MET A 1 11.30 -0.65 -18.99
CA MET A 1 10.32 -0.09 -18.04
C MET A 1 9.35 -1.20 -17.69
N GLY A 2 9.10 -1.42 -16.41
CA GLY A 2 8.15 -2.42 -15.94
C GLY A 2 6.69 -2.07 -16.25
N GLN A 3 5.77 -3.01 -16.07
CA GLN A 3 4.33 -2.81 -16.26
C GLN A 3 3.59 -3.20 -14.98
N LEU A 4 2.77 -2.31 -14.43
CA LEU A 4 1.90 -2.64 -13.30
C LEU A 4 0.92 -3.75 -13.67
N ILE A 5 0.86 -4.78 -12.83
CA ILE A 5 -0.22 -5.78 -12.81
C ILE A 5 -0.84 -5.84 -11.42
N ILE A 6 -2.16 -6.00 -11.37
CA ILE A 6 -2.89 -6.24 -10.12
C ILE A 6 -3.17 -7.73 -9.97
N ARG A 7 -2.76 -8.29 -8.83
CA ARG A 7 -3.11 -9.64 -8.42
C ARG A 7 -4.20 -9.56 -7.35
N ARG A 8 -4.95 -10.64 -7.18
CA ARG A 8 -5.93 -10.74 -6.09
C ARG A 8 -5.18 -10.79 -4.76
N GLY A 9 -5.04 -9.63 -4.12
CA GLY A 9 -4.51 -9.49 -2.77
C GLY A 9 -5.58 -9.67 -1.68
N LYS A 10 -5.24 -9.25 -0.46
CA LYS A 10 -6.15 -9.27 0.70
C LYS A 10 -7.30 -8.28 0.52
N THR A 11 -8.47 -8.63 1.04
CA THR A 11 -9.59 -7.68 1.17
C THR A 11 -9.36 -6.74 2.36
N LEU A 12 -10.10 -5.63 2.42
CA LEU A 12 -10.02 -4.74 3.59
C LEU A 12 -10.42 -5.47 4.87
N GLU A 13 -11.39 -6.37 4.81
CA GLU A 13 -11.87 -7.14 5.97
C GLU A 13 -10.78 -8.09 6.49
N GLN A 14 -10.00 -8.70 5.59
CA GLN A 14 -8.85 -9.52 5.96
C GLN A 14 -7.74 -8.66 6.60
N ILE A 15 -7.45 -7.50 6.02
CA ILE A 15 -6.47 -6.55 6.57
C ILE A 15 -6.92 -6.05 7.95
N GLU A 16 -8.19 -5.73 8.12
CA GLU A 16 -8.76 -5.32 9.40
C GLU A 16 -8.70 -6.42 10.45
N ALA A 17 -8.91 -7.69 10.04
CA ALA A 17 -8.76 -8.83 10.95
C ALA A 17 -7.30 -8.94 11.43
N GLU A 18 -6.34 -8.91 10.50
CA GLU A 18 -4.92 -9.03 10.84
C GLU A 18 -4.41 -7.87 11.70
N LEU A 19 -4.88 -6.64 11.47
CA LEU A 19 -4.57 -5.50 12.32
C LEU A 19 -5.00 -5.73 13.78
N ARG A 20 -6.08 -6.47 14.03
CA ARG A 20 -6.52 -6.77 15.41
C ARG A 20 -5.61 -7.78 16.11
N ASP A 21 -4.82 -8.53 15.35
CA ASP A 21 -3.91 -9.56 15.84
C ASP A 21 -2.50 -9.02 16.11
N PHE A 22 -2.20 -7.77 15.71
CA PHE A 22 -0.91 -7.14 15.95
C PHE A 22 -0.85 -6.45 17.32
N ASP A 23 0.30 -6.58 18.00
CA ASP A 23 0.59 -5.82 19.23
C ASP A 23 0.65 -4.30 18.97
N HIS A 24 1.15 -3.91 17.80
CA HIS A 24 1.31 -2.52 17.36
C HIS A 24 0.76 -2.32 15.94
N PRO A 25 -0.58 -2.32 15.76
CA PRO A 25 -1.21 -2.15 14.46
C PRO A 25 -0.84 -0.81 13.83
N THR A 26 -0.16 -0.89 12.69
CA THR A 26 0.38 0.28 12.00
C THR A 26 0.09 0.20 10.51
N ILE A 27 -0.46 1.27 9.95
CA ILE A 27 -0.48 1.46 8.51
C ILE A 27 0.70 2.34 8.11
N TYR A 28 1.48 1.85 7.17
CA TYR A 28 2.52 2.59 6.48
C TYR A 28 2.01 3.00 5.11
N TYR A 29 2.10 4.28 4.77
CA TYR A 29 1.61 4.80 3.51
C TYR A 29 2.54 5.87 2.96
N ALA A 30 2.72 5.88 1.64
CA ALA A 30 3.69 6.77 1.01
C ALA A 30 3.16 8.20 0.89
N ALA A 31 4.08 9.17 1.02
CA ALA A 31 3.76 10.58 0.84
C ALA A 31 3.53 10.98 -0.63
N HIS A 32 4.21 10.29 -1.55
CA HIS A 32 4.27 10.67 -2.98
C HIS A 32 3.77 9.59 -3.93
N THR A 33 3.42 8.43 -3.41
CA THR A 33 2.80 7.33 -4.17
C THR A 33 1.53 6.89 -3.47
N CYS A 34 0.69 6.15 -4.18
CA CYS A 34 -0.52 5.56 -3.66
C CYS A 34 -0.26 4.32 -2.79
N TRP A 35 1.00 3.89 -2.66
CA TRP A 35 1.37 2.64 -2.02
C TRP A 35 1.14 2.69 -0.51
N TRP A 36 0.67 1.58 0.03
CA TRP A 36 0.50 1.40 1.46
C TRP A 36 0.57 -0.07 1.87
N THR A 37 0.78 -0.30 3.16
CA THR A 37 0.71 -1.63 3.77
C THR A 37 0.44 -1.57 5.28
N HIS A 38 0.00 -2.68 5.84
CA HIS A 38 -0.14 -2.87 7.29
C HIS A 38 0.99 -3.72 7.89
N ASN A 39 1.84 -4.34 7.06
CA ASN A 39 2.88 -5.26 7.53
C ASN A 39 4.28 -4.61 7.44
N PRO A 40 5.01 -4.44 8.56
CA PRO A 40 6.35 -3.83 8.57
C PRO A 40 7.41 -4.65 7.81
N ALA A 41 7.18 -5.94 7.54
CA ALA A 41 8.09 -6.77 6.74
C ALA A 41 8.14 -6.33 5.26
N HIS A 42 7.16 -5.56 4.80
CA HIS A 42 7.07 -5.07 3.41
C HIS A 42 7.88 -3.79 3.15
N LEU A 43 8.44 -3.18 4.20
CA LEU A 43 9.12 -1.88 4.10
C LEU A 43 10.49 -2.06 3.44
N ALA A 44 10.70 -1.38 2.31
CA ALA A 44 12.04 -1.20 1.79
C ALA A 44 12.83 -0.28 2.71
N ARG A 45 14.15 -0.42 2.73
CA ARG A 45 15.04 0.45 3.51
C ARG A 45 15.99 1.16 2.55
N THR A 46 16.03 2.48 2.63
CA THR A 46 17.08 3.26 1.95
C THR A 46 18.32 3.34 2.84
N GLY A 47 19.50 3.42 2.22
CA GLY A 47 20.80 3.45 2.90
C GLY A 47 21.66 2.21 2.61
N LYS A 48 22.98 2.38 2.68
CA LYS A 48 23.94 1.28 2.59
C LYS A 48 24.03 0.53 3.91
N GLU A 49 24.56 -0.69 3.84
CA GLU A 49 24.95 -1.40 5.05
C GLU A 49 26.02 -0.60 5.80
N GLY A 50 25.72 -0.17 7.03
CA GLY A 50 26.56 0.73 7.83
C GLY A 50 26.02 2.15 8.02
N ASP A 51 25.00 2.57 7.27
CA ASP A 51 24.38 3.90 7.48
C ASP A 51 23.57 3.91 8.79
N SER A 52 23.78 4.94 9.61
CA SER A 52 23.17 5.10 10.94
C SER A 52 21.67 5.36 10.90
N ILE A 53 21.12 5.72 9.74
CA ILE A 53 19.69 5.98 9.57
C ILE A 53 19.23 5.30 8.28
N ARG A 54 18.42 4.23 8.44
CA ARG A 54 17.68 3.62 7.34
C ARG A 54 16.22 4.03 7.43
N LEU A 55 15.75 4.83 6.47
CA LEU A 55 14.35 5.26 6.44
C LEU A 55 13.49 4.19 5.78
N PRO A 56 12.31 3.89 6.35
CA PRO A 56 11.34 3.01 5.72
C PRO A 56 10.76 3.69 4.47
N CYS A 57 10.77 2.95 3.36
CA CYS A 57 10.35 3.44 2.05
C CYS A 57 9.41 2.47 1.35
N ASP A 58 8.64 2.99 0.39
CA ASP A 58 7.93 2.19 -0.59
C ASP A 58 8.91 1.52 -1.59
N PRO A 59 8.43 0.62 -2.47
CA PRO A 59 9.28 -0.06 -3.45
C PRO A 59 10.05 0.85 -4.42
N ARG A 60 9.68 2.13 -4.54
CA ARG A 60 10.34 3.12 -5.41
C ARG A 60 11.16 4.14 -4.62
N GLY A 61 11.35 3.94 -3.32
CA GLY A 61 12.16 4.80 -2.46
C GLY A 61 11.45 6.03 -1.90
N SER A 62 10.11 6.14 -2.04
CA SER A 62 9.36 7.20 -1.36
C SER A 62 9.34 6.94 0.14
N VAL A 63 9.66 7.96 0.94
CA VAL A 63 9.48 7.90 2.40
C VAL A 63 8.00 7.69 2.77
N LEU A 64 7.81 7.07 3.93
CA LEU A 64 6.49 6.65 4.43
C LEU A 64 6.07 7.45 5.65
N PHE A 65 4.78 7.76 5.73
CA PHE A 65 4.11 8.09 6.97
C PHE A 65 3.66 6.81 7.68
N MET A 66 3.40 6.91 8.99
CA MET A 66 2.85 5.82 9.80
C MET A 66 1.75 6.31 10.73
N THR A 67 0.76 5.47 11.00
CA THR A 67 -0.23 5.69 12.08
C THR A 67 0.41 5.49 13.45
N SER A 68 -0.26 5.92 14.54
CA SER A 68 0.29 5.97 15.91
C SER A 68 0.54 4.61 16.60
N GLY A 69 0.49 3.49 15.88
CA GLY A 69 0.60 2.14 16.46
C GLY A 69 -0.62 1.71 17.30
N GLU A 70 -1.68 2.54 17.36
CA GLU A 70 -2.95 2.22 18.00
C GLU A 70 -3.95 1.65 17.00
N LEU A 71 -4.73 0.65 17.43
CA LEU A 71 -5.71 -0.02 16.56
C LEU A 71 -6.75 0.96 16.00
N SER A 72 -7.22 1.90 16.82
CA SER A 72 -8.16 2.95 16.41
C SER A 72 -7.62 3.80 15.26
N SER A 73 -6.32 4.12 15.27
CA SER A 73 -5.66 4.90 14.23
C SER A 73 -5.49 4.10 12.94
N ALA A 74 -5.08 2.83 13.04
CA ALA A 74 -4.96 1.95 11.87
C ALA A 74 -6.33 1.67 11.22
N LEU A 75 -7.37 1.36 12.00
CA LEU A 75 -8.73 1.19 11.49
C LEU A 75 -9.35 2.51 11.02
N GLY A 76 -8.96 3.63 11.63
CA GLY A 76 -9.34 4.98 11.22
C GLY A 76 -8.88 5.29 9.79
N PHE A 77 -7.68 4.86 9.41
CA PHE A 77 -7.18 4.97 8.03
C PHE A 77 -8.08 4.22 7.03
N ILE A 78 -8.47 2.98 7.35
CA ILE A 78 -9.34 2.17 6.49
C ILE A 78 -10.76 2.76 6.42
N THR A 79 -11.28 3.21 7.56
CA THR A 79 -12.58 3.90 7.64
C THR A 79 -12.59 5.16 6.77
N ALA A 80 -11.55 5.99 6.87
CA ALA A 80 -11.41 7.19 6.05
C ALA A 80 -11.38 6.88 4.55
N ALA A 81 -10.74 5.77 4.16
CA ALA A 81 -10.77 5.30 2.78
C ALA A 81 -12.18 4.90 2.34
N ARG A 82 -12.90 4.11 3.15
CA ARG A 82 -14.30 3.73 2.86
C ARG A 82 -15.21 4.94 2.68
N SER A 83 -15.10 5.94 3.55
CA SER A 83 -15.90 7.17 3.48
C SER A 83 -15.59 8.04 2.26
N ASN A 84 -14.40 7.90 1.66
CA ASN A 84 -13.96 8.71 0.53
C ASN A 84 -13.70 7.87 -0.72
N ALA A 85 -14.47 6.81 -0.96
CA ALA A 85 -14.24 5.87 -2.05
C ALA A 85 -14.07 6.54 -3.44
N ALA A 86 -14.79 7.63 -3.71
CA ALA A 86 -14.70 8.37 -4.97
C ALA A 86 -13.31 9.00 -5.22
N HIS A 87 -12.51 9.25 -4.17
CA HIS A 87 -11.15 9.79 -4.29
C HIS A 87 -10.23 8.87 -5.12
N TYR A 88 -10.48 7.56 -5.09
CA TYR A 88 -9.63 6.55 -5.72
C TYR A 88 -9.95 6.29 -7.20
N GLY A 89 -10.86 7.07 -7.79
CA GLY A 89 -11.28 6.94 -9.19
C GLY A 89 -12.44 5.97 -9.39
N LYS A 90 -12.66 5.55 -10.63
CA LYS A 90 -13.85 4.80 -11.06
C LYS A 90 -14.03 3.45 -10.36
N HIS A 91 -12.95 2.79 -9.97
CA HIS A 91 -12.98 1.51 -9.24
C HIS A 91 -13.06 1.69 -7.71
N GLY A 92 -13.03 2.93 -7.23
CA GLY A 92 -13.16 3.28 -5.81
C GLY A 92 -12.22 2.48 -4.90
N LEU A 93 -12.79 1.83 -3.88
CA LEU A 93 -12.01 1.03 -2.92
C LEU A 93 -11.20 -0.11 -3.56
N ARG A 94 -11.60 -0.62 -4.73
CA ARG A 94 -10.78 -1.62 -5.42
C ARG A 94 -9.45 -1.04 -5.87
N ALA A 95 -9.41 0.23 -6.31
CA ALA A 95 -8.16 0.91 -6.66
C ALA A 95 -7.30 1.20 -5.42
N PHE A 96 -7.93 1.53 -4.29
CA PHE A 96 -7.23 1.67 -3.02
C PHE A 96 -6.58 0.36 -2.56
N VAL A 97 -7.32 -0.76 -2.58
CA VAL A 97 -6.80 -2.10 -2.26
C VAL A 97 -5.77 -2.58 -3.28
N ALA A 98 -5.92 -2.21 -4.55
CA ALA A 98 -4.94 -2.51 -5.59
C ALA A 98 -3.57 -1.87 -5.32
N ALA A 99 -3.54 -0.71 -4.66
CA ALA A 99 -2.31 -0.04 -4.26
C ALA A 99 -1.66 -0.61 -2.98
N HIS A 100 -2.29 -1.58 -2.32
CA HIS A 100 -1.66 -2.33 -1.25
C HIS A 100 -0.44 -3.12 -1.75
N HIS A 101 0.60 -3.24 -0.92
CA HIS A 101 1.86 -3.92 -1.26
C HIS A 101 1.66 -5.32 -1.87
N GLU A 102 0.73 -6.11 -1.33
CA GLU A 102 0.49 -7.49 -1.78
C GLU A 102 -0.41 -7.60 -3.01
N SER A 103 -0.90 -6.47 -3.54
CA SER A 103 -1.84 -6.44 -4.66
C SER A 103 -1.18 -5.97 -5.96
N SER A 104 -0.12 -5.17 -5.89
CA SER A 104 0.48 -4.51 -7.06
C SER A 104 1.92 -4.92 -7.29
N PHE A 105 2.21 -5.38 -8.51
CA PHE A 105 3.52 -5.91 -8.87
C PHE A 105 3.97 -5.43 -10.24
N ASP A 106 5.27 -5.39 -10.43
CA ASP A 106 5.87 -5.33 -11.75
C ASP A 106 5.66 -6.65 -12.49
N LYS A 107 5.12 -6.59 -13.70
CA LYS A 107 4.91 -7.77 -14.56
C LYS A 107 6.21 -8.48 -14.92
N THR A 108 7.31 -7.74 -15.07
CA THR A 108 8.58 -8.29 -15.55
C THR A 108 9.40 -8.91 -14.43
N SER A 109 9.63 -8.16 -13.35
CA SER A 109 10.46 -8.59 -12.22
C SER A 109 9.68 -9.32 -11.13
N GLY A 110 8.35 -9.19 -11.10
CA GLY A 110 7.51 -9.73 -10.03
C GLY A 110 7.65 -8.99 -8.71
N LEU A 111 8.45 -7.92 -8.64
CA LEU A 111 8.65 -7.13 -7.44
C LEU A 111 7.43 -6.26 -7.13
N PRO A 112 7.18 -5.90 -5.85
CA PRO A 112 6.12 -4.99 -5.47
C PRO A 112 6.19 -3.66 -6.22
N TRP A 113 5.04 -3.09 -6.57
CA TRP A 113 4.93 -1.87 -7.37
C TRP A 113 4.37 -0.69 -6.57
N SER A 114 4.75 0.53 -6.96
CA SER A 114 4.06 1.74 -6.51
C SER A 114 3.87 2.76 -7.64
N GLU A 115 2.68 3.37 -7.71
CA GLU A 115 2.41 4.49 -8.61
C GLU A 115 2.07 5.78 -7.91
N ARG A 116 2.36 6.89 -8.57
CA ARG A 116 2.04 8.23 -8.07
C ARG A 116 0.57 8.60 -8.16
N ARG A 117 -0.20 7.90 -9.00
CA ARG A 117 -1.56 8.29 -9.37
C ARG A 117 -2.49 7.08 -9.40
N TRP A 118 -3.72 7.29 -8.93
CA TRP A 118 -4.79 6.30 -8.96
C TRP A 118 -5.13 5.82 -10.38
N LEU A 119 -4.92 6.66 -11.40
CA LEU A 119 -5.22 6.32 -12.80
C LEU A 119 -4.54 5.00 -13.23
N ALA A 120 -3.26 4.82 -12.90
CA ALA A 120 -2.55 3.61 -13.28
C ALA A 120 -3.12 2.33 -12.63
N TYR A 121 -3.57 2.42 -11.37
CA TYR A 121 -4.26 1.31 -10.71
C TYR A 121 -5.64 1.05 -11.34
N ASN A 122 -6.37 2.10 -11.72
CA ASN A 122 -7.66 1.94 -12.38
C ASN A 122 -7.52 1.31 -13.76
N ASP A 123 -6.54 1.74 -14.56
CA ASP A 123 -6.25 1.18 -15.87
C ASP A 123 -5.82 -0.30 -15.75
N ALA A 124 -4.99 -0.62 -14.76
CA ALA A 124 -4.59 -2.00 -14.49
C ALA A 124 -5.76 -2.88 -14.03
N LEU A 125 -6.73 -2.31 -13.29
CA LEU A 125 -7.96 -2.99 -12.89
C LEU A 125 -8.93 -3.22 -14.06
N ASP A 126 -8.99 -2.32 -15.05
CA ASP A 126 -9.79 -2.56 -16.27
C ASP A 126 -9.22 -3.69 -17.11
N ALA A 127 -7.89 -3.84 -17.09
CA ALA A 127 -7.17 -4.88 -17.82
C ALA A 127 -7.19 -6.24 -17.12
N MET A 128 -7.79 -6.33 -15.92
CA MET A 128 -8.00 -7.62 -15.26
C MET A 128 -9.09 -8.41 -16.00
N PRO A 129 -8.87 -9.72 -16.24
CA PRO A 129 -9.86 -10.59 -16.87
C PRO A 129 -11.09 -10.83 -15.98
#